data_AF-A0AAW6ISN0-F1
#
_entry.id   AF-A0AAW6ISN0-F1
#
_cell.length_a   1.000
_cell.length_b   1.000
_cell.length_c   1.000
_cell.angle_alpha   90.00
_cell.angle_beta   90.00
_cell.angle_gamma   90.00
#
_symmetry.space_group_name_H-M   'P 1'
#
loop_
_entity.id
_entity.type
_entity.pdbx_description
1 polymer ?
#
loop_
_entity_poly.entity_id
_entity_poly.type
_entity_poly.pdbx_seq_one_letter_code
_entity_poly.pdbx_strand_id
1 'polypeptide(L)'
;MSLGMVRVGILTVFFFCALFSPLTPAYTLNNNITLEDDNLWRPVTAFNAPPSAQQVITSYKNASETSNLLGKSGAVITKIALNNPTTGDWYVLPQANFIDVGLAYWQTEQGDIVKLADFSQSHVNQPAILMHGQAFKLPFYAPSSGYLWIYLEAKHYPTPVDLSILSEGAFLHHQFYINSLSLIAISIMLTLAMMAFVMFLRVKQKVALFCAGYVGLHGLGWAFASGAVNTIYASPSFNKHYLGIYLFAFAVSCAAAFTYYLFNFDKEKANKLGSALKYFTVSAFVCGICSLFMPFYLVFYIAHFLAAVWVMLSLTTGFAMLSLNDFRAKYFLFGNMLYSLSLVVYVAFHFDLINATSSEILVLLALAIDCVCIVLSLSEWLKLKQHEFSTLLHESRFDPLTQVGNRLLLNDELIKLAHSAYIIVFIDCDGIKKINDALGHAKGDAFLINAAKLMTQHLAQDGTVFRTGGDEFIWLCKVKNKSHLPQLKTTLTQKLTALHRTIQQQWPQSGISYGIASSDECQSHTECLTLADQRMYNLKSAHKLKAS
;
A
#
# COMPACT_ATOMS: atom_id res chain seq x y z
N MET A 1 44.07 -28.79 -82.87
CA MET A 1 43.17 -27.80 -83.51
C MET A 1 41.77 -28.39 -83.49
N SER A 2 41.05 -28.17 -82.38
CA SER A 2 39.63 -28.51 -82.11
C SER A 2 39.42 -28.29 -80.60
N LEU A 3 38.24 -27.83 -80.19
CA LEU A 3 37.82 -27.32 -78.87
C LEU A 3 38.11 -25.84 -78.60
N GLY A 4 37.43 -24.98 -79.35
CA GLY A 4 37.28 -23.57 -79.04
C GLY A 4 35.93 -23.04 -79.50
N MET A 5 34.81 -23.61 -79.04
CA MET A 5 33.47 -23.04 -79.30
C MET A 5 32.32 -23.62 -78.43
N VAL A 6 32.53 -23.85 -77.12
CA VAL A 6 31.42 -24.26 -76.21
C VAL A 6 31.37 -23.41 -74.90
N ARG A 7 32.22 -22.41 -74.72
CA ARG A 7 32.35 -21.68 -73.44
C ARG A 7 31.69 -20.29 -73.36
N VAL A 8 30.74 -19.97 -74.25
CA VAL A 8 30.02 -18.68 -74.22
C VAL A 8 28.50 -18.85 -73.97
N GLY A 9 27.98 -20.07 -73.86
CA GLY A 9 26.55 -20.33 -73.64
C GLY A 9 26.10 -20.68 -72.21
N ILE A 10 27.02 -20.79 -71.24
CA ILE A 10 26.68 -21.28 -69.88
C ILE A 10 26.84 -20.19 -68.79
N LEU A 11 27.39 -19.01 -69.14
CA LEU A 11 27.62 -17.91 -68.19
C LEU A 11 26.51 -16.86 -68.12
N THR A 12 25.45 -16.98 -68.92
CA THR A 12 24.31 -16.03 -68.95
C THR A 12 23.01 -16.58 -68.37
N VAL A 13 22.98 -17.84 -67.90
CA VAL A 13 21.79 -18.43 -67.25
C VAL A 13 21.95 -18.54 -65.72
N PHE A 14 23.16 -18.35 -65.17
CA PHE A 14 23.41 -18.42 -63.73
C PHE A 14 23.29 -17.09 -62.96
N PHE A 15 22.93 -15.98 -63.63
CA PHE A 15 22.80 -14.67 -62.97
C PHE A 15 21.37 -14.29 -62.56
N PHE A 16 20.38 -15.16 -62.79
CA PHE A 16 18.97 -14.90 -62.41
C PHE A 16 18.39 -15.89 -61.37
N CYS A 17 19.16 -16.89 -60.90
CA CYS A 17 18.67 -17.89 -59.93
C CYS A 17 19.19 -17.71 -58.49
N ALA A 18 19.84 -16.59 -58.16
CA ALA A 18 20.26 -16.28 -56.78
C ALA A 18 19.22 -15.47 -55.98
N LEU A 19 17.96 -15.43 -56.43
CA LEU A 19 16.86 -14.68 -55.80
C LEU A 19 16.02 -15.46 -54.80
N PHE A 20 16.23 -16.77 -54.67
CA PHE A 20 15.43 -17.60 -53.77
C PHE A 20 16.34 -18.42 -52.86
N SER A 21 16.64 -17.87 -51.68
CA SER A 21 16.96 -18.69 -50.50
C SER A 21 15.90 -19.78 -50.34
N PRO A 22 16.23 -20.98 -49.82
CA PRO A 22 15.27 -22.07 -49.68
C PRO A 22 14.02 -21.56 -48.94
N LEU A 23 12.85 -21.73 -49.57
CA LEU A 23 11.57 -21.28 -49.03
C LEU A 23 11.31 -22.02 -47.72
N THR A 24 11.41 -21.31 -46.59
CA THR A 24 10.64 -21.66 -45.40
C THR A 24 9.18 -21.80 -45.83
N PRO A 25 8.48 -22.91 -45.53
CA PRO A 25 7.10 -23.11 -45.94
C PRO A 25 6.23 -21.94 -45.45
N ALA A 26 5.39 -21.39 -46.32
CA ALA A 26 4.52 -20.28 -45.96
C ALA A 26 3.48 -20.73 -44.93
N TYR A 27 3.33 -19.96 -43.84
CA TYR A 27 2.31 -20.23 -42.84
C TYR A 27 0.94 -19.84 -43.38
N THR A 28 0.00 -20.79 -43.36
CA THR A 28 -1.37 -20.53 -43.85
C THR A 28 -2.26 -20.04 -42.70
N LEU A 29 -2.80 -18.83 -42.84
CA LEU A 29 -3.65 -18.17 -41.84
C LEU A 29 -5.08 -18.74 -41.86
N ASN A 30 -5.23 -19.95 -41.32
CA ASN A 30 -6.53 -20.60 -41.12
C ASN A 30 -6.98 -20.55 -39.66
N ASN A 31 -6.02 -20.63 -38.74
CA ASN A 31 -6.20 -20.57 -37.29
C ASN A 31 -5.18 -19.58 -36.71
N ASN A 32 -5.30 -19.28 -35.42
CA ASN A 32 -4.27 -18.53 -34.70
C ASN A 32 -2.92 -19.28 -34.77
N ILE A 33 -1.83 -18.55 -35.00
CA ILE A 33 -0.48 -19.10 -35.13
C ILE A 33 0.41 -18.43 -34.08
N THR A 34 1.30 -19.20 -33.44
CA THR A 34 2.40 -18.66 -32.66
C THR A 34 3.69 -19.22 -33.20
N LEU A 35 4.62 -18.33 -33.54
CA LEU A 35 5.98 -18.66 -33.94
C LEU A 35 6.87 -18.46 -32.72
N GLU A 36 7.55 -19.52 -32.30
CA GLU A 36 8.49 -19.46 -31.19
C GLU A 36 9.71 -18.62 -31.58
N ASP A 37 10.32 -17.96 -30.60
CA ASP A 37 11.51 -17.13 -30.73
C ASP A 37 12.72 -17.88 -31.34
N ASP A 38 12.72 -19.22 -31.26
CA ASP A 38 13.83 -20.06 -31.71
C ASP A 38 14.16 -19.89 -33.21
N ASN A 39 15.34 -19.33 -33.50
CA ASN A 39 15.82 -19.01 -34.85
C ASN A 39 14.90 -18.06 -35.65
N LEU A 40 14.00 -17.35 -34.99
CA LEU A 40 13.04 -16.44 -35.64
C LEU A 40 13.68 -15.11 -36.05
N TRP A 41 14.60 -14.61 -35.25
CA TRP A 41 15.14 -13.26 -35.37
C TRP A 41 16.56 -13.23 -35.92
N ARG A 42 16.90 -12.14 -36.61
CA ARG A 42 18.25 -11.86 -37.11
C ARG A 42 18.76 -10.55 -36.52
N PRO A 43 19.81 -10.55 -35.68
CA PRO A 43 20.37 -9.34 -35.12
C PRO A 43 20.98 -8.43 -36.20
N VAL A 44 20.75 -7.14 -36.10
CA VAL A 44 21.26 -6.12 -37.01
C VAL A 44 21.79 -4.90 -36.26
N THR A 45 22.58 -4.07 -36.93
CA THR A 45 22.97 -2.77 -36.37
C THR A 45 21.76 -1.84 -36.33
N ALA A 46 21.51 -1.22 -35.17
CA ALA A 46 20.44 -0.25 -34.99
C ALA A 46 20.61 0.95 -35.93
N PHE A 47 19.48 1.51 -36.38
CA PHE A 47 19.46 2.65 -37.28
C PHE A 47 19.27 3.96 -36.50
N ASN A 48 19.93 5.04 -36.93
CA ASN A 48 19.80 6.36 -36.30
C ASN A 48 18.40 7.00 -36.47
N ALA A 49 17.61 6.49 -37.42
CA ALA A 49 16.24 6.90 -37.69
C ALA A 49 15.44 5.65 -38.11
N PRO A 50 14.09 5.67 -38.01
CA PRO A 50 13.25 4.55 -38.43
C PRO A 50 13.63 4.05 -39.84
N PRO A 51 14.09 2.79 -40.00
CA PRO A 51 14.63 2.32 -41.27
C PRO A 51 13.56 2.25 -42.36
N SER A 52 13.92 2.61 -43.58
CA SER A 52 13.12 2.32 -44.77
C SER A 52 13.01 0.81 -45.02
N ALA A 53 11.97 0.38 -45.73
CA ALA A 53 11.79 -1.04 -46.09
C ALA A 53 13.03 -1.64 -46.79
N GLN A 54 13.68 -0.88 -47.68
CA GLN A 54 14.86 -1.34 -48.39
C GLN A 54 16.06 -1.56 -47.46
N GLN A 55 16.24 -0.70 -46.45
CA GLN A 55 17.29 -0.87 -45.45
C GLN A 55 17.06 -2.12 -44.59
N VAL A 56 15.81 -2.38 -44.19
CA VAL A 56 15.44 -3.60 -43.44
C VAL A 56 15.83 -4.86 -44.23
N ILE A 57 15.49 -4.90 -45.52
CA ILE A 57 15.77 -6.06 -46.39
C ILE A 57 17.26 -6.28 -46.61
N THR A 58 18.01 -5.20 -46.89
CA THR A 58 19.46 -5.29 -47.08
C THR A 58 20.15 -5.78 -45.81
N SER A 59 19.77 -5.27 -44.64
CA SER A 59 20.34 -5.72 -43.37
C SER A 59 19.98 -7.17 -43.04
N TYR A 60 18.74 -7.60 -43.31
CA TYR A 60 18.32 -8.99 -43.10
C TYR A 60 19.14 -9.99 -43.92
N LYS A 61 19.43 -9.68 -45.19
CA LYS A 61 20.22 -10.55 -46.08
C LYS A 61 21.64 -10.78 -45.58
N ASN A 62 22.21 -9.80 -44.88
CA ASN A 62 23.57 -9.83 -44.38
C ASN A 62 23.68 -10.39 -42.95
N ALA A 63 22.54 -10.62 -42.28
CA ALA A 63 22.49 -11.10 -40.91
C ALA A 63 22.20 -12.61 -40.85
N SER A 64 22.74 -13.27 -39.82
CA SER A 64 22.44 -14.66 -39.47
C SER A 64 21.34 -14.73 -38.39
N GLU A 65 20.66 -15.86 -38.33
CA GLU A 65 19.69 -16.16 -37.27
C GLU A 65 20.37 -16.24 -35.90
N THR A 66 19.64 -15.85 -34.87
CA THR A 66 20.02 -16.05 -33.47
C THR A 66 19.10 -17.08 -32.85
N SER A 67 19.62 -17.88 -31.91
CA SER A 67 18.83 -18.89 -31.19
C SER A 67 17.61 -18.26 -30.53
N ASN A 68 17.77 -17.29 -29.64
CA ASN A 68 16.66 -16.56 -29.01
C ASN A 68 17.06 -15.11 -28.71
N LEU A 69 16.13 -14.29 -28.24
CA LEU A 69 16.36 -12.91 -27.82
C LEU A 69 16.45 -12.72 -26.31
N LEU A 70 16.16 -13.75 -25.52
CA LEU A 70 16.19 -13.69 -24.06
C LEU A 70 17.51 -13.09 -23.53
N GLY A 71 17.39 -12.02 -22.76
CA GLY A 71 18.51 -11.31 -22.13
C GLY A 71 19.34 -10.44 -23.08
N LYS A 72 19.03 -10.43 -24.39
CA LYS A 72 19.77 -9.67 -25.41
C LYS A 72 19.28 -8.22 -25.49
N SER A 73 19.92 -7.43 -26.32
CA SER A 73 19.62 -6.01 -26.54
C SER A 73 19.98 -5.62 -27.97
N GLY A 74 19.39 -4.55 -28.47
CA GLY A 74 19.67 -4.01 -29.80
C GLY A 74 18.57 -4.30 -30.82
N ALA A 75 18.91 -4.15 -32.09
CA ALA A 75 17.97 -4.24 -33.19
C ALA A 75 17.95 -5.64 -33.82
N VAL A 76 16.77 -6.09 -34.22
CA VAL A 76 16.54 -7.41 -34.82
C VAL A 76 15.51 -7.30 -35.95
N ILE A 77 15.63 -8.19 -36.93
CA ILE A 77 14.70 -8.28 -38.05
C ILE A 77 14.23 -9.72 -38.21
N THR A 78 12.95 -9.91 -38.49
CA THR A 78 12.43 -11.18 -38.98
C THR A 78 11.68 -11.00 -40.31
N LYS A 79 11.61 -12.09 -41.07
CA LYS A 79 10.88 -12.22 -42.34
C LYS A 79 10.06 -13.50 -42.29
N ILE A 80 8.75 -13.37 -42.47
CA ILE A 80 7.82 -14.49 -42.37
C ILE A 80 7.02 -14.58 -43.66
N ALA A 81 7.01 -15.76 -44.28
CA ALA A 81 6.15 -16.04 -45.43
C ALA A 81 4.75 -16.40 -44.93
N LEU A 82 3.73 -15.63 -45.36
CA LEU A 82 2.34 -15.81 -44.98
C LEU A 82 1.48 -16.05 -46.23
N ASN A 83 0.53 -16.97 -46.12
CA ASN A 83 -0.53 -17.19 -47.08
C ASN A 83 -1.88 -17.03 -46.38
N ASN A 84 -2.68 -16.05 -46.77
CA ASN A 84 -4.04 -15.90 -46.27
C ASN A 84 -5.06 -16.29 -47.36
N PRO A 85 -5.81 -17.39 -47.19
CA PRO A 85 -6.80 -17.82 -48.16
C PRO A 85 -8.13 -17.06 -48.06
N THR A 86 -8.33 -16.22 -47.04
CA THR A 86 -9.62 -15.55 -46.76
C THR A 86 -9.48 -14.04 -46.67
N THR A 87 -10.56 -13.31 -46.92
CA THR A 87 -10.61 -11.86 -46.60
C THR A 87 -10.86 -11.66 -45.12
N GLY A 88 -10.18 -10.70 -44.51
CA GLY A 88 -10.36 -10.39 -43.10
C GLY A 88 -9.13 -9.76 -42.48
N ASP A 89 -9.33 -9.27 -41.26
CA ASP A 89 -8.28 -8.62 -40.49
C ASP A 89 -7.64 -9.59 -39.50
N TRP A 90 -6.32 -9.61 -39.50
CA TRP A 90 -5.51 -10.32 -38.52
C TRP A 90 -4.74 -9.32 -37.68
N TYR A 91 -4.32 -9.74 -36.49
CA TYR A 91 -3.47 -8.95 -35.62
C TYR A 91 -2.19 -9.72 -35.35
N VAL A 92 -1.07 -9.01 -35.47
CA VAL A 92 0.26 -9.55 -35.18
C VAL A 92 0.71 -8.97 -33.85
N LEU A 93 1.12 -9.86 -32.94
CA LEU A 93 1.51 -9.58 -31.58
C LEU A 93 2.94 -10.07 -31.36
N PRO A 94 3.95 -9.19 -31.47
CA PRO A 94 5.28 -9.46 -30.94
C PRO A 94 5.18 -9.54 -29.41
N GLN A 95 5.44 -10.71 -28.82
CA GLN A 95 5.39 -10.94 -27.38
C GLN A 95 6.63 -10.36 -26.69
N ALA A 96 6.77 -9.05 -26.80
CA ALA A 96 7.81 -8.28 -26.13
C ALA A 96 7.20 -7.06 -25.45
N ASN A 97 7.66 -6.81 -24.24
CA ASN A 97 7.50 -5.50 -23.60
C ASN A 97 8.79 -4.69 -23.82
N PHE A 98 8.72 -3.37 -23.65
CA PHE A 98 9.86 -2.45 -23.79
C PHE A 98 10.39 -2.23 -25.22
N ILE A 99 9.52 -2.31 -26.23
CA ILE A 99 9.88 -2.06 -27.63
C ILE A 99 10.09 -0.56 -27.86
N ASP A 100 11.34 -0.12 -28.03
CA ASP A 100 11.70 1.26 -28.35
C ASP A 100 11.31 1.64 -29.78
N VAL A 101 11.60 0.76 -30.74
CA VAL A 101 11.22 0.91 -32.15
C VAL A 101 10.60 -0.39 -32.63
N GLY A 102 9.39 -0.32 -33.16
CA GLY A 102 8.64 -1.44 -33.70
C GLY A 102 8.04 -1.08 -35.05
N LEU A 103 8.55 -1.66 -36.13
CA LEU A 103 8.10 -1.35 -37.49
C LEU A 103 7.71 -2.62 -38.23
N ALA A 104 6.56 -2.57 -38.90
CA ALA A 104 6.06 -3.67 -39.72
C ALA A 104 5.93 -3.24 -41.18
N TYR A 105 6.33 -4.11 -42.10
CA TYR A 105 6.18 -3.93 -43.55
C TYR A 105 5.56 -5.17 -44.18
N TRP A 106 4.74 -4.95 -45.20
CA TRP A 106 4.18 -6.02 -46.03
C TRP A 106 4.82 -5.97 -47.41
N GLN A 107 5.24 -7.14 -47.89
CA GLN A 107 5.74 -7.32 -49.25
C GLN A 107 4.84 -8.31 -49.99
N THR A 108 4.27 -7.90 -51.12
CA THR A 108 3.53 -8.81 -52.01
C THR A 108 4.49 -9.70 -52.81
N GLU A 109 4.00 -10.81 -53.36
CA GLU A 109 4.80 -11.65 -54.26
C GLU A 109 5.32 -10.90 -55.50
N GLN A 110 4.63 -9.83 -55.91
CA GLN A 110 5.00 -8.97 -57.04
C GLN A 110 6.11 -7.96 -56.70
N GLY A 111 6.54 -7.88 -55.43
CA GLY A 111 7.72 -7.15 -55.00
C GLY A 111 7.48 -5.77 -54.41
N ASP A 112 6.24 -5.26 -54.42
CA ASP A 112 5.90 -3.98 -53.78
C ASP A 112 5.92 -4.11 -52.26
N ILE A 113 6.55 -3.14 -51.58
CA ILE A 113 6.74 -3.15 -50.14
C ILE A 113 6.15 -1.89 -49.52
N VAL A 114 5.24 -2.07 -48.57
CA VAL A 114 4.48 -1.00 -47.94
C VAL A 114 4.65 -1.07 -46.42
N LYS A 115 4.86 0.08 -45.78
CA LYS A 115 4.85 0.16 -44.31
C LYS A 115 3.43 -0.13 -43.81
N LEU A 116 3.29 -1.15 -42.99
CA LEU A 116 2.01 -1.53 -42.36
C LEU A 116 1.75 -0.71 -41.11
N ALA A 117 2.72 -0.68 -40.19
CA ALA A 117 2.51 -0.11 -38.87
C ALA A 117 3.81 0.41 -38.25
N ASP A 118 3.64 1.42 -37.41
CA ASP A 118 4.60 1.86 -36.41
C ASP A 118 4.01 1.52 -35.03
N PHE A 119 4.45 0.41 -34.45
CA PHE A 119 3.99 -0.08 -33.15
C PHE A 119 5.07 0.16 -32.08
N SER A 120 5.94 1.14 -32.30
CA SER A 120 6.89 1.61 -31.29
C SER A 120 6.12 2.09 -30.07
N GLN A 121 6.53 1.71 -28.86
CA GLN A 121 5.77 2.08 -27.64
C GLN A 121 5.73 3.60 -27.39
N SER A 122 6.69 4.36 -27.91
CA SER A 122 6.73 5.82 -27.86
C SER A 122 5.84 6.49 -28.93
N HIS A 123 5.34 5.75 -29.91
CA HIS A 123 4.54 6.30 -31.01
C HIS A 123 3.21 6.87 -30.48
N VAL A 124 2.82 8.05 -30.98
CA VAL A 124 1.63 8.77 -30.48
C VAL A 124 0.34 8.08 -30.89
N ASN A 125 0.28 7.61 -32.14
CA ASN A 125 -0.90 6.95 -32.69
C ASN A 125 -0.67 5.44 -32.70
N GLN A 126 -0.94 4.79 -31.58
CA GLN A 126 -0.76 3.34 -31.45
C GLN A 126 -1.69 2.58 -32.41
N PRO A 127 -1.17 1.64 -33.21
CA PRO A 127 -1.96 0.91 -34.20
C PRO A 127 -2.96 -0.06 -33.55
N ALA A 128 -2.65 -0.56 -32.35
CA ALA A 128 -3.58 -1.23 -31.47
C ALA A 128 -3.15 -1.05 -30.01
N ILE A 129 -4.11 -1.06 -29.08
CA ILE A 129 -3.86 -0.85 -27.64
C ILE A 129 -3.86 -2.19 -26.92
N LEU A 130 -2.68 -2.74 -26.62
CA LEU A 130 -2.55 -3.96 -25.81
C LEU A 130 -1.65 -3.65 -24.62
N MET A 131 -2.17 -3.82 -23.40
CA MET A 131 -1.34 -3.70 -22.21
C MET A 131 -0.35 -4.86 -22.11
N HIS A 132 0.83 -4.60 -21.54
CA HIS A 132 1.91 -5.59 -21.40
C HIS A 132 2.46 -6.15 -22.73
N GLY A 133 2.20 -5.48 -23.85
CA GLY A 133 2.69 -5.92 -25.15
C GLY A 133 2.46 -4.87 -26.23
N GLN A 134 2.62 -5.26 -27.48
CA GLN A 134 2.28 -4.47 -28.65
C GLN A 134 1.53 -5.33 -29.67
N ALA A 135 0.67 -4.69 -30.46
CA ALA A 135 -0.04 -5.36 -31.52
C ALA A 135 -0.24 -4.39 -32.69
N PHE A 136 -0.32 -4.94 -33.90
CA PHE A 136 -0.69 -4.16 -35.08
C PHE A 136 -1.59 -4.97 -36.01
N LYS A 137 -2.38 -4.25 -36.79
CA LYS A 137 -3.34 -4.82 -37.73
C LYS A 137 -2.64 -5.24 -39.03
N LEU A 138 -2.99 -6.43 -39.52
CA LEU A 138 -2.57 -6.99 -40.80
C LEU A 138 -3.83 -7.25 -41.65
N PRO A 139 -4.22 -6.30 -42.51
CA PRO A 139 -5.45 -6.37 -43.28
C PRO A 139 -5.29 -7.17 -44.57
N PHE A 140 -6.28 -8.02 -44.90
CA PHE A 140 -6.35 -8.74 -46.17
C PHE A 140 -7.68 -8.48 -46.89
N TYR A 141 -7.63 -7.71 -47.97
CA TYR A 141 -8.80 -7.37 -48.81
C TYR A 141 -9.13 -8.43 -49.87
N ALA A 142 -8.19 -9.32 -50.16
CA ALA A 142 -8.33 -10.46 -51.05
C ALA A 142 -7.39 -11.58 -50.59
N PRO A 143 -7.66 -12.85 -50.92
CA PRO A 143 -6.71 -13.93 -50.72
C PRO A 143 -5.36 -13.57 -51.33
N SER A 144 -4.30 -13.58 -50.52
CA SER A 144 -2.98 -13.17 -50.97
C SER A 144 -1.89 -13.86 -50.16
N SER A 145 -0.77 -14.06 -50.84
CA SER A 145 0.49 -14.54 -50.27
C SER A 145 1.53 -13.43 -50.32
N GLY A 146 2.41 -13.41 -49.33
CA GLY A 146 3.42 -12.38 -49.22
C GLY A 146 4.36 -12.59 -48.04
N TYR A 147 5.19 -11.59 -47.78
CA TYR A 147 6.16 -11.60 -46.70
C TYR A 147 5.88 -10.47 -45.71
N LEU A 148 5.73 -10.87 -44.45
CA LEU A 148 5.68 -9.95 -43.32
C LEU A 148 7.12 -9.71 -42.82
N TRP A 149 7.51 -8.45 -42.79
CA TRP A 149 8.79 -8.01 -42.25
C TRP A 149 8.57 -7.25 -40.96
N ILE A 150 9.32 -7.59 -39.92
CA ILE A 150 9.24 -6.91 -38.62
C ILE A 150 10.64 -6.49 -38.20
N TYR A 151 10.80 -5.22 -37.87
CA TYR A 151 11.98 -4.67 -37.21
C TYR A 151 11.62 -4.33 -35.76
N LEU A 152 12.41 -4.83 -34.82
CA LEU A 152 12.32 -4.49 -33.41
C LEU A 152 13.65 -3.92 -32.92
N GLU A 153 13.56 -2.99 -31.97
CA GLU A 153 14.70 -2.52 -31.21
C GLU A 153 14.27 -2.32 -29.76
N ALA A 154 15.06 -2.85 -28.84
CA ALA A 154 14.85 -2.67 -27.40
C ALA A 154 16.19 -2.58 -26.66
N LYS A 155 16.19 -1.83 -25.55
CA LYS A 155 17.35 -1.78 -24.64
C LYS A 155 17.61 -3.09 -23.92
N HIS A 156 16.60 -3.95 -23.80
CA HIS A 156 16.69 -5.27 -23.19
C HIS A 156 15.44 -6.08 -23.55
N TYR A 157 15.62 -7.33 -23.96
CA TYR A 157 14.55 -8.31 -24.16
C TYR A 157 14.49 -9.22 -22.93
N PRO A 158 13.52 -9.00 -22.02
CA PRO A 158 13.48 -9.71 -20.74
C PRO A 158 12.96 -11.15 -20.85
N THR A 159 12.30 -11.48 -21.96
CA THR A 159 11.66 -12.76 -22.27
C THR A 159 11.95 -13.15 -23.73
N PRO A 160 11.77 -14.42 -24.12
CA PRO A 160 11.74 -14.79 -25.54
C PRO A 160 10.67 -13.96 -26.28
N VAL A 161 10.95 -13.56 -27.53
CA VAL A 161 10.04 -12.74 -28.33
C VAL A 161 9.34 -13.60 -29.37
N ASP A 162 8.37 -14.37 -28.90
CA ASP A 162 7.47 -15.12 -29.77
C ASP A 162 6.62 -14.17 -30.62
N LEU A 163 6.18 -14.62 -31.79
CA LEU A 163 5.26 -13.88 -32.64
C LEU A 163 3.92 -14.61 -32.77
N SER A 164 2.86 -14.02 -32.20
CA SER A 164 1.50 -14.53 -32.37
C SER A 164 0.74 -13.77 -33.45
N ILE A 165 0.04 -14.51 -34.31
CA ILE A 165 -0.87 -13.96 -35.32
C ILE A 165 -2.27 -14.47 -35.01
N LEU A 166 -3.16 -13.55 -34.64
CA LEU A 166 -4.50 -13.84 -34.16
C LEU A 166 -5.55 -13.30 -35.13
N SER A 167 -6.65 -14.02 -35.30
CA SER A 167 -7.84 -13.47 -35.94
C SER A 167 -8.37 -12.27 -35.16
N GLU A 168 -9.05 -11.32 -35.82
CA GLU A 168 -9.62 -10.13 -35.15
C GLU A 168 -10.48 -10.48 -33.92
N GLY A 169 -11.38 -11.46 -34.03
CA GLY A 169 -12.21 -11.88 -32.90
C GLY A 169 -11.40 -12.41 -31.71
N ALA A 170 -10.36 -13.21 -31.97
CA ALA A 170 -9.48 -13.73 -30.93
C ALA A 170 -8.64 -12.61 -30.29
N PHE A 171 -8.15 -11.66 -31.09
CA PHE A 171 -7.41 -10.51 -30.61
C PHE A 171 -8.27 -9.61 -29.73
N LEU A 172 -9.47 -9.23 -30.17
CA LEU A 172 -10.36 -8.36 -29.39
C LEU A 172 -10.73 -8.98 -28.04
N HIS A 173 -10.97 -10.30 -28.01
CA HIS A 173 -11.15 -11.02 -26.76
C HIS A 173 -9.89 -10.92 -25.89
N HIS A 174 -8.73 -11.34 -26.40
CA HIS A 174 -7.45 -11.27 -25.67
C HIS A 174 -7.15 -9.86 -25.11
N GLN A 175 -7.27 -8.83 -25.94
CA GLN A 175 -7.11 -7.43 -25.60
C GLN A 175 -8.07 -7.00 -24.48
N PHE A 176 -9.35 -7.37 -24.57
CA PHE A 176 -10.35 -7.02 -23.56
C PHE A 176 -9.99 -7.59 -22.19
N TYR A 177 -9.60 -8.86 -22.11
CA TYR A 177 -9.23 -9.50 -20.84
C TYR A 177 -7.98 -8.86 -20.23
N ILE A 178 -6.91 -8.73 -21.01
CA ILE A 178 -5.64 -8.18 -20.53
C ILE A 178 -5.83 -6.73 -20.06
N ASN A 179 -6.44 -5.88 -20.88
CA ASN A 179 -6.60 -4.47 -20.57
C ASN A 179 -7.53 -4.25 -19.37
N SER A 180 -8.65 -4.99 -19.31
CA SER A 180 -9.63 -4.83 -18.22
C SER A 180 -9.04 -5.24 -16.87
N LEU A 181 -8.40 -6.41 -16.79
CA LEU A 181 -7.79 -6.89 -15.54
C LEU A 181 -6.68 -5.95 -15.07
N SER A 182 -5.85 -5.48 -16.00
CA SER A 182 -4.74 -4.57 -15.69
C SER A 182 -5.25 -3.22 -15.17
N LEU A 183 -6.24 -2.63 -15.84
CA LEU A 183 -6.85 -1.37 -15.41
C LEU A 183 -7.53 -1.48 -14.05
N ILE A 184 -8.25 -2.57 -13.79
CA ILE A 184 -8.91 -2.82 -12.50
C ILE A 184 -7.84 -2.89 -11.39
N ALA A 185 -6.81 -3.69 -11.57
CA ALA A 185 -5.75 -3.88 -10.58
C ALA A 185 -4.99 -2.58 -10.28
N ILE A 186 -4.59 -1.85 -11.33
CA ILE A 186 -3.91 -0.54 -11.20
C ILE A 186 -4.81 0.46 -10.49
N SER A 187 -6.09 0.53 -10.86
CA SER A 187 -7.05 1.46 -10.25
C SER A 187 -7.27 1.18 -8.76
N ILE A 188 -7.35 -0.09 -8.37
CA ILE A 188 -7.45 -0.50 -6.95
C ILE A 188 -6.23 0.02 -6.19
N MET A 189 -5.02 -0.26 -6.67
CA MET A 189 -3.78 0.19 -6.00
C MET A 189 -3.73 1.71 -5.88
N LEU A 190 -3.94 2.45 -6.97
CA LEU A 190 -3.87 3.92 -6.93
C LEU A 190 -4.94 4.55 -6.02
N THR A 191 -6.14 3.97 -5.98
CA THR A 191 -7.22 4.42 -5.07
C THR A 191 -6.84 4.19 -3.60
N LEU A 192 -6.33 2.99 -3.27
CA LEU A 192 -5.87 2.65 -1.93
C LEU A 192 -4.69 3.52 -1.49
N ALA A 193 -3.76 3.81 -2.40
CA ALA A 193 -2.65 4.71 -2.14
C ALA A 193 -3.12 6.13 -1.81
N MET A 194 -4.11 6.64 -2.57
CA MET A 194 -4.71 7.95 -2.29
C MET A 194 -5.40 7.97 -0.92
N MET A 195 -6.15 6.92 -0.56
CA MET A 195 -6.76 6.80 0.77
C MET A 195 -5.70 6.80 1.88
N ALA A 196 -4.63 6.01 1.75
CA ALA A 196 -3.53 5.96 2.70
C ALA A 196 -2.81 7.32 2.82
N PHE A 197 -2.67 8.06 1.71
CA PHE A 197 -2.07 9.39 1.71
C PHE A 197 -2.94 10.43 2.41
N VAL A 198 -4.25 10.47 2.12
CA VAL A 198 -5.21 11.34 2.82
C VAL A 198 -5.19 11.06 4.32
N MET A 199 -5.12 9.78 4.69
CA MET A 199 -4.99 9.38 6.08
C MET A 199 -3.68 9.84 6.71
N PHE A 200 -2.55 9.76 6.00
CA PHE A 200 -1.31 10.37 6.45
C PHE A 200 -1.45 11.89 6.67
N LEU A 201 -2.12 12.62 5.78
CA LEU A 201 -2.33 14.07 5.96
C LEU A 201 -3.11 14.38 7.24
N ARG A 202 -4.02 13.49 7.66
CA ARG A 202 -4.83 13.62 8.87
C ARG A 202 -4.11 13.18 10.15
N VAL A 203 -3.49 12.00 10.15
CA VAL A 203 -2.91 11.38 11.36
C VAL A 203 -1.43 11.73 11.53
N LYS A 204 -0.73 12.12 10.45
CA LYS A 204 0.70 12.47 10.40
C LYS A 204 1.65 11.35 10.87
N GLN A 205 1.20 10.10 10.81
CA GLN A 205 1.97 8.92 11.20
C GLN A 205 2.80 8.37 10.04
N LYS A 206 4.07 8.08 10.28
CA LYS A 206 5.00 7.58 9.26
C LYS A 206 4.53 6.30 8.59
N VAL A 207 3.90 5.40 9.35
CA VAL A 207 3.34 4.14 8.82
C VAL A 207 2.34 4.38 7.68
N ALA A 208 1.49 5.41 7.77
CA ALA A 208 0.53 5.73 6.73
C ALA A 208 1.19 6.33 5.49
N LEU A 209 2.24 7.15 5.66
CA LEU A 209 3.02 7.68 4.53
C LEU A 209 3.70 6.56 3.76
N PHE A 210 4.37 5.65 4.46
CA PHE A 210 5.06 4.53 3.80
C PHE A 210 4.08 3.51 3.21
N CYS A 211 2.88 3.35 3.78
CA CYS A 211 1.80 2.58 3.14
C CYS A 211 1.37 3.22 1.81
N ALA A 212 1.18 4.55 1.78
CA ALA A 212 0.82 5.25 0.56
C ALA A 212 1.93 5.13 -0.51
N GLY A 213 3.20 5.22 -0.10
CA GLY A 213 4.35 5.00 -0.97
C GLY A 213 4.44 3.56 -1.48
N TYR A 214 4.25 2.57 -0.61
CA TYR A 214 4.30 1.14 -0.97
C TYR A 214 3.24 0.82 -2.04
N VAL A 215 1.97 1.09 -1.74
CA VAL A 215 0.87 0.79 -2.66
C VAL A 215 0.92 1.69 -3.91
N GLY A 216 1.22 2.98 -3.73
CA GLY A 216 1.17 3.98 -4.80
C GLY A 216 2.28 3.82 -5.82
N LEU A 217 3.52 3.60 -5.38
CA LEU A 217 4.66 3.44 -6.30
C LEU A 217 4.58 2.13 -7.07
N HIS A 218 4.04 1.04 -6.47
CA HIS A 218 3.74 -0.17 -7.23
C HIS A 218 2.62 0.04 -8.25
N GLY A 219 1.52 0.71 -7.86
CA GLY A 219 0.44 1.03 -8.79
C GLY A 219 0.90 1.87 -9.97
N LEU A 220 1.69 2.93 -9.71
CA LEU A 220 2.29 3.76 -10.74
C LEU A 220 3.31 2.99 -11.58
N GLY A 221 4.16 2.17 -10.95
CA GLY A 221 5.16 1.37 -11.63
C GLY A 221 4.52 0.42 -12.65
N TRP A 222 3.46 -0.29 -12.24
CA TRP A 222 2.70 -1.15 -13.14
C TRP A 222 1.92 -0.38 -14.21
N ALA A 223 1.40 0.81 -13.90
CA ALA A 223 0.74 1.66 -14.90
C ALA A 223 1.70 2.09 -16.02
N PHE A 224 2.98 2.34 -15.69
CA PHE A 224 4.01 2.57 -16.69
C PHE A 224 4.36 1.27 -17.44
N ALA A 225 4.72 0.21 -16.72
CA ALA A 225 5.18 -1.04 -17.32
C ALA A 225 4.14 -1.72 -18.23
N SER A 226 2.84 -1.55 -17.93
CA SER A 226 1.75 -2.09 -18.76
C SER A 226 1.46 -1.25 -20.00
N GLY A 227 1.90 0.01 -20.05
CA GLY A 227 1.52 0.96 -21.10
C GLY A 227 0.22 1.72 -20.84
N ALA A 228 -0.44 1.51 -19.70
CA ALA A 228 -1.66 2.23 -19.34
C ALA A 228 -1.48 3.76 -19.32
N VAL A 229 -0.30 4.26 -18.96
CA VAL A 229 -0.04 5.71 -18.99
C VAL A 229 0.02 6.25 -20.43
N ASN A 230 0.47 5.45 -21.40
CA ASN A 230 0.62 5.91 -22.79
C ASN A 230 -0.73 6.16 -23.46
N THR A 231 -1.81 5.48 -23.03
CA THR A 231 -3.16 5.73 -23.54
C THR A 231 -3.74 7.07 -23.06
N ILE A 232 -3.27 7.56 -21.91
CA ILE A 232 -3.68 8.86 -21.33
C ILE A 232 -2.79 9.98 -21.88
N TYR A 233 -1.49 9.74 -21.96
CA TYR A 233 -0.50 10.71 -22.39
C TYR A 233 0.61 10.02 -23.19
N ALA A 234 0.53 10.11 -24.53
CA ALA A 234 1.58 9.63 -25.41
C ALA A 234 2.63 10.74 -25.66
N SER A 235 3.90 10.37 -25.76
CA SER A 235 4.97 11.29 -26.16
C SER A 235 6.05 10.53 -26.94
N PRO A 236 6.53 11.07 -28.07
CA PRO A 236 7.57 10.44 -28.88
C PRO A 236 8.96 10.56 -28.25
N SER A 237 9.13 11.32 -27.17
CA SER A 237 10.45 11.67 -26.63
C SER A 237 11.22 10.48 -26.07
N PHE A 238 10.53 9.52 -25.43
CA PHE A 238 11.15 8.31 -24.87
C PHE A 238 10.10 7.25 -24.55
N ASN A 239 10.53 5.99 -24.45
CA ASN A 239 9.67 4.89 -24.02
C ASN A 239 9.43 4.93 -22.50
N LYS A 240 8.19 5.25 -22.10
CA LYS A 240 7.79 5.37 -20.68
C LYS A 240 7.63 4.03 -19.96
N HIS A 241 7.51 2.91 -20.69
CA HIS A 241 7.31 1.60 -20.07
C HIS A 241 8.45 1.24 -19.10
N TYR A 242 9.67 1.66 -19.46
CA TYR A 242 10.85 1.48 -18.61
C TYR A 242 10.71 2.10 -17.21
N LEU A 243 9.98 3.22 -17.08
CA LEU A 243 9.81 3.91 -15.79
C LEU A 243 9.23 3.00 -14.72
N GLY A 244 8.45 1.98 -15.10
CA GLY A 244 7.90 1.01 -14.17
C GLY A 244 8.98 0.29 -13.34
N ILE A 245 10.04 -0.15 -14.00
CA ILE A 245 11.17 -0.83 -13.34
C ILE A 245 12.04 0.16 -12.58
N TYR A 246 12.25 1.38 -13.08
CA TYR A 246 12.99 2.42 -12.34
C TYR A 246 12.29 2.81 -11.02
N LEU A 247 10.96 2.75 -10.96
CA LEU A 247 10.19 3.02 -9.74
C LEU A 247 10.24 1.87 -8.72
N PHE A 248 10.56 0.64 -9.15
CA PHE A 248 10.45 -0.56 -8.33
C PHE A 248 11.29 -0.50 -7.04
N ALA A 249 12.53 -0.03 -7.13
CA ALA A 249 13.41 0.07 -5.96
C ALA A 249 12.87 1.02 -4.89
N PHE A 250 12.23 2.12 -5.30
CA PHE A 250 11.55 3.04 -4.39
C PHE A 250 10.30 2.42 -3.77
N ALA A 251 9.52 1.68 -4.56
CA ALA A 251 8.33 0.97 -4.08
C ALA A 251 8.69 -0.05 -2.98
N VAL A 252 9.72 -0.88 -3.21
CA VAL A 252 10.20 -1.87 -2.25
C VAL A 252 10.85 -1.22 -1.02
N SER A 253 11.54 -0.09 -1.19
CA SER A 253 12.00 0.73 -0.05
C SER A 253 10.83 1.18 0.84
N CYS A 254 9.76 1.68 0.23
CA CYS A 254 8.54 2.05 0.96
C CYS A 254 7.86 0.84 1.61
N ALA A 255 7.84 -0.32 0.95
CA ALA A 255 7.31 -1.57 1.51
C ALA A 255 8.04 -1.98 2.79
N ALA A 256 9.38 -1.98 2.74
CA ALA A 256 10.22 -2.29 3.90
C ALA A 256 10.07 -1.27 5.03
N ALA A 257 9.99 0.02 4.69
CA ALA A 257 9.75 1.08 5.67
C ALA A 257 8.37 0.96 6.32
N PHE A 258 7.34 0.65 5.51
CA PHE A 258 5.99 0.38 5.99
C PHE A 258 6.01 -0.76 7.01
N THR A 259 6.60 -1.91 6.67
CA THR A 259 6.71 -3.06 7.57
C THR A 259 7.47 -2.72 8.85
N TYR A 260 8.54 -1.94 8.75
CA TYR A 260 9.31 -1.47 9.90
C TYR A 260 8.44 -0.69 10.91
N TYR A 261 7.64 0.26 10.44
CA TYR A 261 6.75 1.03 11.30
C TYR A 261 5.46 0.28 11.66
N LEU A 262 4.96 -0.60 10.79
CA LEU A 262 3.76 -1.39 11.01
C LEU A 262 3.91 -2.23 12.28
N PHE A 263 5.08 -2.82 12.51
CA PHE A 263 5.36 -3.67 13.66
C PHE A 263 6.10 -2.94 14.80
N ASN A 264 6.14 -1.61 14.77
CA ASN A 264 6.74 -0.77 15.82
C ASN A 264 8.24 -1.04 16.09
N PHE A 265 9.01 -1.50 15.10
CA PHE A 265 10.44 -1.75 15.29
C PHE A 265 11.24 -0.45 15.56
N ASP A 266 10.66 0.72 15.28
CA ASP A 266 11.20 2.02 15.68
C ASP A 266 11.29 2.21 17.20
N LYS A 267 10.49 1.48 17.96
CA LYS A 267 10.48 1.51 19.44
C LYS A 267 11.39 0.43 20.05
N GLU A 268 11.76 -0.60 19.29
CA GLU A 268 12.59 -1.72 19.75
C GLU A 268 14.02 -1.64 19.20
N LYS A 269 14.89 -0.90 19.91
CA LYS A 269 16.26 -0.63 19.46
C LYS A 269 17.16 -1.87 19.24
N ALA A 270 16.81 -3.02 19.82
CA ALA A 270 17.64 -4.24 19.80
C ALA A 270 17.01 -5.39 18.98
N ASN A 271 16.17 -5.08 17.99
CA ASN A 271 15.55 -6.10 17.13
C ASN A 271 16.36 -6.35 15.84
N LYS A 272 16.82 -7.60 15.64
CA LYS A 272 17.61 -8.00 14.44
C LYS A 272 16.79 -7.85 13.16
N LEU A 273 15.52 -8.24 13.18
CA LEU A 273 14.63 -8.18 12.02
C LEU A 273 14.29 -6.72 11.67
N GLY A 274 14.00 -5.90 12.69
CA GLY A 274 13.82 -4.46 12.52
C GLY A 274 15.06 -3.78 11.92
N SER A 275 16.26 -4.19 12.34
CA SER A 275 17.51 -3.69 11.77
C SER A 275 17.68 -4.10 10.30
N ALA A 276 17.37 -5.35 9.95
CA ALA A 276 17.42 -5.83 8.57
C ALA A 276 16.47 -5.04 7.65
N LEU A 277 15.21 -4.81 8.09
CA LEU A 277 14.24 -3.97 7.39
C LEU A 277 14.76 -2.54 7.20
N LYS A 278 15.31 -1.92 8.25
CA LYS A 278 15.84 -0.57 8.18
C LYS A 278 16.99 -0.44 7.18
N TYR A 279 17.97 -1.37 7.21
CA TYR A 279 19.08 -1.34 6.26
C TYR A 279 18.58 -1.61 4.85
N PHE A 280 17.67 -2.57 4.66
CA PHE A 280 17.10 -2.86 3.36
C PHE A 280 16.33 -1.67 2.78
N THR A 281 15.54 -0.95 3.59
CA THR A 281 14.89 0.32 3.18
C THR A 281 15.91 1.30 2.61
N VAL A 282 16.99 1.59 3.35
CA VAL A 282 17.99 2.57 2.92
C VAL A 282 18.73 2.08 1.67
N SER A 283 19.14 0.81 1.63
CA SER A 283 19.82 0.22 0.48
C SER A 283 18.95 0.24 -0.76
N ALA A 284 17.68 -0.16 -0.67
CA ALA A 284 16.75 -0.13 -1.81
C ALA A 284 16.52 1.31 -2.31
N PHE A 285 16.40 2.29 -1.42
CA PHE A 285 16.28 3.69 -1.79
C PHE A 285 17.53 4.21 -2.53
N VAL A 286 18.72 3.92 -2.02
CA VAL A 286 20.00 4.27 -2.66
C VAL A 286 20.13 3.57 -4.01
N CYS A 287 19.79 2.28 -4.11
CA CYS A 287 19.74 1.56 -5.38
C CYS A 287 18.79 2.23 -6.38
N GLY A 288 17.64 2.75 -5.94
CA GLY A 288 16.72 3.50 -6.79
C GLY A 288 17.34 4.77 -7.36
N ILE A 289 18.06 5.54 -6.54
CA ILE A 289 18.79 6.74 -6.99
C ILE A 289 19.90 6.37 -7.97
N CYS A 290 20.74 5.39 -7.62
CA CYS A 290 21.83 4.92 -8.47
C CYS A 290 21.32 4.39 -9.82
N SER A 291 20.17 3.71 -9.82
CA SER A 291 19.56 3.16 -11.04
C SER A 291 19.31 4.22 -12.10
N LEU A 292 19.00 5.47 -11.73
CA LEU A 292 18.75 6.56 -12.68
C LEU A 292 19.95 6.87 -13.60
N PHE A 293 21.15 6.43 -13.23
CA PHE A 293 22.39 6.65 -13.98
C PHE A 293 22.95 5.37 -14.61
N MET A 294 22.21 4.26 -14.53
CA MET A 294 22.64 2.94 -15.01
C MET A 294 21.95 2.55 -16.32
N PRO A 295 22.57 1.68 -17.14
CA PRO A 295 21.89 1.11 -18.30
C PRO A 295 20.72 0.21 -17.86
N PHE A 296 19.66 0.18 -18.67
CA PHE A 296 18.39 -0.46 -18.29
C PHE A 296 18.53 -1.95 -17.91
N TYR A 297 19.35 -2.73 -18.62
CA TYR A 297 19.54 -4.15 -18.29
C TYR A 297 20.04 -4.36 -16.85
N LEU A 298 20.92 -3.48 -16.35
CA LEU A 298 21.44 -3.57 -14.99
C LEU A 298 20.35 -3.21 -13.97
N VAL A 299 19.56 -2.18 -14.27
CA VAL A 299 18.41 -1.78 -13.44
C VAL A 299 17.39 -2.91 -13.34
N PHE A 300 17.14 -3.61 -14.46
CA PHE A 300 16.26 -4.78 -14.50
C PHE A 300 16.72 -5.88 -13.55
N TYR A 301 18.00 -6.29 -13.59
CA TYR A 301 18.52 -7.31 -12.68
C TYR A 301 18.58 -6.87 -11.21
N ILE A 302 18.91 -5.59 -10.95
CA ILE A 302 18.87 -5.03 -9.59
C ILE A 302 17.44 -5.10 -9.02
N ALA A 303 16.42 -4.77 -9.82
CA ALA A 303 15.03 -4.86 -9.39
C ALA A 303 14.66 -6.30 -8.99
N HIS A 304 15.02 -7.30 -9.79
CA HIS A 304 14.77 -8.72 -9.49
C HIS A 304 15.49 -9.18 -8.22
N PHE A 305 16.75 -8.77 -8.03
CA PHE A 305 17.50 -9.05 -6.82
C PHE A 305 16.84 -8.45 -5.57
N LEU A 306 16.44 -7.17 -5.63
CA LEU A 306 15.71 -6.52 -4.54
C LEU A 306 14.39 -7.22 -4.25
N ALA A 307 13.68 -7.68 -5.27
CA ALA A 307 12.43 -8.42 -5.13
C ALA A 307 12.64 -9.76 -4.38
N ALA A 308 13.70 -10.50 -4.73
CA ALA A 308 14.05 -11.75 -4.05
C ALA A 308 14.39 -11.55 -2.57
N VAL A 309 15.18 -10.51 -2.26
CA VAL A 309 15.50 -10.16 -0.86
C VAL A 309 14.24 -9.72 -0.11
N TRP A 310 13.36 -8.95 -0.77
CA TRP A 310 12.10 -8.51 -0.19
C TRP A 310 11.18 -9.68 0.17
N VAL A 311 10.98 -10.65 -0.73
CA VAL A 311 10.17 -11.84 -0.47
C VAL A 311 10.65 -12.57 0.78
N MET A 312 11.96 -12.80 0.91
CA MET A 312 12.51 -13.47 2.08
C MET A 312 12.25 -12.67 3.37
N LEU A 313 12.44 -11.35 3.31
CA LEU A 313 12.30 -10.48 4.47
C LEU A 313 10.83 -10.30 4.89
N SER A 314 9.91 -10.17 3.94
CA SER A 314 8.48 -9.99 4.20
C SER A 314 7.87 -11.27 4.77
N LEU A 315 8.17 -12.44 4.20
CA LEU A 315 7.69 -13.72 4.72
C LEU A 315 8.25 -14.01 6.11
N THR A 316 9.57 -13.83 6.31
CA THR A 316 10.20 -14.00 7.64
C THR A 316 9.56 -13.08 8.67
N THR A 317 9.29 -11.83 8.30
CA THR A 317 8.62 -10.87 9.19
C THR A 317 7.18 -11.29 9.50
N GLY A 318 6.42 -11.67 8.48
CA GLY A 318 5.03 -12.08 8.64
C GLY A 318 4.90 -13.29 9.56
N PHE A 319 5.71 -14.33 9.37
CA PHE A 319 5.72 -15.50 10.25
C PHE A 319 6.19 -15.17 11.67
N ALA A 320 7.25 -14.38 11.81
CA ALA A 320 7.76 -13.98 13.13
C ALA A 320 6.69 -13.19 13.92
N MET A 321 6.04 -12.21 13.30
CA MET A 321 5.03 -11.40 13.97
C MET A 321 3.75 -12.18 14.26
N LEU A 322 3.36 -13.10 13.37
CA LEU A 322 2.23 -14.00 13.64
C LEU A 322 2.51 -14.93 14.83
N SER A 323 3.75 -15.41 14.99
CA SER A 323 4.15 -16.22 16.14
C SER A 323 4.11 -15.45 17.48
N LEU A 324 4.18 -14.13 17.43
CA LEU A 324 4.01 -13.23 18.57
C LEU A 324 2.54 -12.85 18.83
N ASN A 325 1.59 -13.49 18.13
CA ASN A 325 0.16 -13.17 18.17
C ASN A 325 -0.17 -11.72 17.77
N ASP A 326 0.66 -11.13 16.91
CA ASP A 326 0.37 -9.81 16.35
C ASP A 326 -0.68 -9.92 15.24
N PHE A 327 -1.92 -9.52 15.54
CA PHE A 327 -3.03 -9.63 14.60
C PHE A 327 -2.83 -8.86 13.29
N ARG A 328 -1.98 -7.82 13.27
CA ARG A 328 -1.64 -7.09 12.03
C ARG A 328 -0.95 -8.01 11.02
N ALA A 329 -0.18 -8.98 11.51
CA ALA A 329 0.61 -9.90 10.68
C ALA A 329 -0.24 -10.84 9.82
N LYS A 330 -1.47 -11.15 10.23
CA LYS A 330 -2.36 -12.05 9.49
C LYS A 330 -2.61 -11.56 8.07
N TYR A 331 -3.01 -10.29 7.92
CA TYR A 331 -3.28 -9.70 6.61
C TYR A 331 -1.98 -9.50 5.83
N PHE A 332 -0.96 -8.93 6.48
CA PHE A 332 0.35 -8.70 5.89
C PHE A 332 0.95 -9.98 5.28
N LEU A 333 0.95 -11.09 6.04
CA LEU A 333 1.51 -12.36 5.59
C LEU A 333 0.68 -12.98 4.47
N PHE A 334 -0.65 -12.95 4.55
CA PHE A 334 -1.52 -13.52 3.51
C PHE A 334 -1.28 -12.86 2.14
N GLY A 335 -1.28 -11.52 2.10
CA GLY A 335 -0.99 -10.76 0.88
C GLY A 335 0.42 -11.07 0.35
N ASN A 336 1.42 -11.01 1.22
CA ASN A 336 2.81 -11.25 0.82
C ASN A 336 3.06 -12.69 0.36
N MET A 337 2.38 -13.70 0.91
CA MET A 337 2.48 -15.09 0.43
C MET A 337 1.95 -15.23 -0.99
N LEU A 338 0.77 -14.68 -1.27
CA LEU A 338 0.18 -14.73 -2.61
C LEU A 338 1.05 -14.00 -3.64
N TYR A 339 1.52 -12.80 -3.29
CA TYR A 339 2.41 -12.01 -4.14
C TYR A 339 3.79 -12.68 -4.33
N SER A 340 4.35 -13.27 -3.28
CA SER A 340 5.63 -13.99 -3.38
C SER A 340 5.54 -15.20 -4.30
N LEU A 341 4.43 -15.95 -4.21
CA LEU A 341 4.21 -17.11 -5.08
C LEU A 341 4.11 -16.69 -6.56
N SER A 342 3.34 -15.64 -6.86
CA SER A 342 3.23 -15.14 -8.24
C SER A 342 4.56 -14.57 -8.75
N LEU A 343 5.32 -13.90 -7.89
CA LEU A 343 6.62 -13.36 -8.26
C LEU A 343 7.64 -14.48 -8.56
N VAL A 344 7.63 -15.58 -7.82
CA VAL A 344 8.49 -16.75 -8.13
C VAL A 344 8.17 -17.31 -9.51
N VAL A 345 6.89 -17.44 -9.86
CA VAL A 345 6.45 -17.87 -11.20
C VAL A 345 6.91 -16.89 -12.29
N TYR A 346 6.76 -15.58 -12.04
CA TYR A 346 7.19 -14.53 -12.96
C TYR A 346 8.70 -14.51 -13.18
N VAL A 347 9.48 -14.63 -12.11
CA VAL A 347 10.95 -14.72 -12.21
C VAL A 347 11.34 -15.98 -12.98
N ALA A 348 10.71 -17.12 -12.70
CA ALA A 348 10.99 -18.37 -13.42
C ALA A 348 10.74 -18.25 -14.93
N PHE A 349 9.70 -17.51 -15.34
CA PHE A 349 9.43 -17.21 -16.75
C PHE A 349 10.54 -16.35 -17.39
N HIS A 350 11.04 -15.34 -16.69
CA HIS A 350 12.15 -14.49 -17.15
C HIS A 350 13.50 -15.20 -17.24
N PHE A 351 13.62 -16.38 -16.64
CA PHE A 351 14.79 -17.26 -16.75
C PHE A 351 14.53 -18.49 -17.62
N ASP A 352 13.42 -18.52 -18.38
CA ASP A 352 13.05 -19.60 -19.31
C ASP A 352 12.94 -20.98 -18.63
N LEU A 353 12.50 -20.99 -17.36
CA LEU A 353 12.31 -22.22 -16.58
C LEU A 353 10.90 -22.81 -16.72
N ILE A 354 9.91 -21.97 -17.07
CA ILE A 354 8.49 -22.33 -17.17
C ILE A 354 7.90 -21.54 -18.34
N ASN A 355 7.07 -22.17 -19.17
CA ASN A 355 6.29 -21.48 -20.20
C ASN A 355 4.91 -21.11 -19.64
N ALA A 356 4.64 -19.81 -19.45
CA ALA A 356 3.38 -19.31 -18.92
C ALA A 356 2.91 -18.10 -19.72
N THR A 357 1.68 -18.15 -20.21
CA THR A 357 1.07 -17.01 -20.93
C THR A 357 0.66 -15.93 -19.93
N SER A 358 1.05 -14.68 -20.20
CA SER A 358 0.66 -13.48 -19.43
C SER A 358 1.05 -13.49 -17.94
N SER A 359 2.30 -13.86 -17.64
CA SER A 359 2.82 -13.91 -16.27
C SER A 359 2.71 -12.57 -15.51
N GLU A 360 2.76 -11.45 -16.23
CA GLU A 360 2.60 -10.08 -15.73
C GLU A 360 1.26 -9.88 -15.02
N ILE A 361 0.17 -10.41 -15.61
CA ILE A 361 -1.19 -10.23 -15.08
C ILE A 361 -1.34 -10.96 -13.76
N LEU A 362 -0.75 -12.15 -13.65
CA LEU A 362 -0.77 -12.93 -12.41
C LEU A 362 -0.10 -12.15 -11.27
N VAL A 363 1.07 -11.57 -11.53
CA VAL A 363 1.79 -10.76 -10.53
C VAL A 363 1.02 -9.50 -10.18
N LEU A 364 0.48 -8.80 -11.19
CA LEU A 364 -0.28 -7.58 -11.01
C LEU A 364 -1.54 -7.80 -10.15
N LEU A 365 -2.30 -8.87 -10.41
CA LEU A 365 -3.50 -9.22 -9.62
C LEU A 365 -3.13 -9.62 -8.19
N ALA A 366 -2.09 -10.44 -8.02
CA ALA A 366 -1.60 -10.82 -6.70
C ALA A 366 -1.13 -9.61 -5.88
N LEU A 367 -0.46 -8.66 -6.53
CA LEU A 367 -0.02 -7.41 -5.90
C LEU A 367 -1.19 -6.49 -5.53
N ALA A 368 -2.24 -6.43 -6.35
CA ALA A 368 -3.44 -5.68 -6.00
C ALA A 368 -4.12 -6.26 -4.75
N ILE A 369 -4.17 -7.60 -4.63
CA ILE A 369 -4.67 -8.28 -3.43
C ILE A 369 -3.77 -8.02 -2.22
N ASP A 370 -2.44 -8.07 -2.40
CA ASP A 370 -1.49 -7.68 -1.36
C ASP A 370 -1.75 -6.25 -0.87
N CYS A 371 -1.89 -5.29 -1.78
CA CYS A 371 -2.17 -3.89 -1.43
C CYS A 371 -3.46 -3.72 -0.61
N VAL A 372 -4.52 -4.49 -0.90
CA VAL A 372 -5.72 -4.55 -0.06
C VAL A 372 -5.38 -5.05 1.35
N CYS A 373 -4.60 -6.12 1.46
CA CYS A 373 -4.17 -6.70 2.73
C CYS A 373 -3.25 -5.76 3.54
N ILE A 374 -2.40 -4.99 2.86
CA ILE A 374 -1.55 -3.96 3.47
C ILE A 374 -2.40 -2.85 4.09
N VAL A 375 -3.43 -2.38 3.39
CA VAL A 375 -4.36 -1.38 3.95
C VAL A 375 -5.18 -1.96 5.11
N LEU A 376 -5.58 -3.23 5.06
CA LEU A 376 -6.22 -3.91 6.20
C LEU A 376 -5.28 -4.01 7.42
N SER A 377 -4.00 -4.31 7.19
CA SER A 377 -2.97 -4.33 8.25
C SER A 377 -2.81 -2.95 8.90
N LEU A 378 -2.83 -1.89 8.09
CA LEU A 378 -2.78 -0.51 8.56
C LEU A 378 -4.06 -0.10 9.31
N SER A 379 -5.24 -0.56 8.87
CA SER A 379 -6.50 -0.36 9.57
C SER A 379 -6.44 -0.96 10.98
N GLU A 380 -5.89 -2.17 11.12
CA GLU A 380 -5.74 -2.81 12.42
C GLU A 380 -4.73 -2.07 13.31
N TRP A 381 -3.62 -1.59 12.74
CA TRP A 381 -2.68 -0.71 13.45
C TRP A 381 -3.37 0.54 14.02
N LEU A 382 -4.25 1.18 13.25
CA LEU A 382 -4.99 2.37 13.68
C LEU A 382 -5.98 2.06 14.81
N LYS A 383 -6.70 0.93 14.72
CA LYS A 383 -7.59 0.50 15.79
C LYS A 383 -6.84 0.29 17.11
N LEU A 384 -5.68 -0.37 17.06
CA LEU A 384 -4.83 -0.57 18.25
C LEU A 384 -4.41 0.78 18.85
N LYS A 385 -3.99 1.73 18.02
CA LYS A 385 -3.60 3.08 18.47
C LYS A 385 -4.77 3.86 19.05
N GLN A 386 -5.95 3.73 18.48
CA GLN A 386 -7.17 4.35 19.02
C GLN A 386 -7.57 3.74 20.36
N HIS A 387 -7.43 2.42 20.50
CA HIS A 387 -7.71 1.74 21.76
C HIS A 387 -6.71 2.15 22.86
N GLU A 388 -5.41 2.15 22.58
CA GLU A 388 -4.37 2.65 23.49
C GLU A 388 -4.69 4.09 23.95
N PHE A 389 -5.01 4.97 23.02
CA PHE A 389 -5.37 6.36 23.33
C PHE A 389 -6.63 6.45 24.22
N SER A 390 -7.66 5.66 23.93
CA SER A 390 -8.89 5.61 24.73
C SER A 390 -8.62 5.13 26.16
N THR A 391 -7.76 4.12 26.33
CA THR A 391 -7.37 3.60 27.63
C THR A 391 -6.58 4.64 28.42
N LEU A 392 -5.61 5.31 27.80
CA LEU A 392 -4.85 6.39 28.44
C LEU A 392 -5.74 7.55 28.88
N LEU A 393 -6.72 7.93 28.04
CA LEU A 393 -7.72 8.94 28.42
C LEU A 393 -8.61 8.48 29.56
N HIS A 394 -8.93 7.18 29.64
CA HIS A 394 -9.70 6.65 30.76
C HIS A 394 -8.88 6.66 32.05
N GLU A 395 -7.62 6.23 32.01
CA GLU A 395 -6.73 6.26 33.17
C GLU A 395 -6.45 7.68 33.66
N SER A 396 -6.35 8.66 32.75
CA SER A 396 -6.15 10.06 33.12
C SER A 396 -7.36 10.72 33.80
N ARG A 397 -8.49 10.02 33.95
CA ARG A 397 -9.71 10.50 34.62
C ARG A 397 -9.82 10.08 36.08
N PHE A 398 -8.89 9.29 36.59
CA PHE A 398 -8.85 8.88 37.98
C PHE A 398 -7.67 9.52 38.71
N ASP A 399 -7.82 9.76 40.01
CA ASP A 399 -6.75 10.24 40.86
C ASP A 399 -5.76 9.09 41.15
N PRO A 400 -4.46 9.25 40.88
CA PRO A 400 -3.49 8.14 41.00
C PRO A 400 -3.32 7.64 42.44
N LEU A 401 -3.52 8.49 43.45
CA LEU A 401 -3.36 8.09 44.86
C LEU A 401 -4.59 7.33 45.37
N THR A 402 -5.79 7.86 45.11
CA THR A 402 -7.03 7.39 45.74
C THR A 402 -7.91 6.54 44.83
N GLN A 403 -7.64 6.51 43.52
CA GLN A 403 -8.38 5.75 42.49
C GLN A 403 -9.86 6.14 42.35
N VAL A 404 -10.30 7.24 42.97
CA VAL A 404 -11.61 7.86 42.68
C VAL A 404 -11.50 8.76 41.44
N GLY A 405 -12.62 9.24 40.91
CA GLY A 405 -12.59 10.15 39.78
C GLY A 405 -11.78 11.41 40.10
N ASN A 406 -11.11 12.01 39.12
CA ASN A 406 -10.43 13.29 39.34
C ASN A 406 -11.29 14.46 38.85
N ARG A 407 -10.74 15.67 38.92
CA ARG A 407 -11.41 16.89 38.43
C ARG A 407 -11.83 16.82 36.95
N LEU A 408 -11.09 16.11 36.10
CA LEU A 408 -11.46 15.95 34.69
C LEU A 408 -12.73 15.10 34.55
N LEU A 409 -12.81 13.96 35.25
CA LEU A 409 -14.01 13.12 35.22
C LEU A 409 -15.23 13.83 35.83
N LEU A 410 -15.04 14.62 36.89
CA LEU A 410 -16.10 15.43 37.46
C LEU A 410 -16.69 16.39 36.41
N ASN A 411 -15.83 17.11 35.69
CA ASN A 411 -16.28 18.05 34.65
C ASN A 411 -17.03 17.31 33.53
N ASP A 412 -16.53 16.17 33.06
CA ASP A 412 -17.19 15.33 32.05
C ASP A 412 -18.59 14.90 32.52
N GLU A 413 -18.76 14.54 33.80
CA GLU A 413 -20.05 14.14 34.38
C GLU A 413 -21.00 15.32 34.58
N LEU A 414 -20.50 16.49 34.99
CA LEU A 414 -21.32 17.70 35.13
C LEU A 414 -21.90 18.16 33.79
N ILE A 415 -21.11 18.13 32.71
CA ILE A 415 -21.57 18.49 31.36
C ILE A 415 -22.75 17.61 30.93
N LYS A 416 -22.68 16.30 31.19
CA LYS A 416 -23.77 15.35 30.88
C LYS A 416 -25.07 15.64 31.65
N LEU A 417 -24.99 16.38 32.76
CA LEU A 417 -26.11 16.69 33.64
C LEU A 417 -26.74 18.07 33.38
N ALA A 418 -26.41 18.77 32.29
CA ALA A 418 -26.92 20.11 31.98
C ALA A 418 -28.45 20.27 32.07
N HIS A 419 -29.21 19.21 31.80
CA HIS A 419 -30.68 19.23 31.86
C HIS A 419 -31.28 18.29 32.92
N SER A 420 -30.44 17.69 33.77
CA SER A 420 -30.86 16.74 34.80
C SER A 420 -30.85 17.39 36.18
N ALA A 421 -31.64 16.84 37.11
CA ALA A 421 -31.52 17.23 38.51
C ALA A 421 -30.31 16.55 39.15
N TYR A 422 -29.59 17.27 40.00
CA TYR A 422 -28.39 16.74 40.66
C TYR A 422 -28.16 17.40 42.03
N ILE A 423 -27.34 16.75 42.85
CA ILE A 423 -26.82 17.28 44.12
C ILE A 423 -25.30 17.21 44.06
N ILE A 424 -24.64 18.31 44.40
CA ILE A 424 -23.19 18.42 44.57
C ILE A 424 -22.90 18.54 46.06
N VAL A 425 -22.03 17.68 46.57
CA VAL A 425 -21.48 17.80 47.92
C VAL A 425 -20.00 18.07 47.81
N PHE A 426 -19.56 19.22 48.32
CA PHE A 426 -18.15 19.54 48.50
C PHE A 426 -17.71 18.97 49.85
N ILE A 427 -16.62 18.22 49.89
CA ILE A 427 -16.12 17.52 51.06
C ILE A 427 -14.64 17.85 51.22
N ASP A 428 -14.23 18.27 52.40
CA ASP A 428 -12.85 18.55 52.76
C ASP A 428 -12.44 17.63 53.92
N CYS A 429 -11.29 16.97 53.79
CA CYS A 429 -10.78 16.09 54.82
C CYS A 429 -10.03 16.86 55.92
N ASP A 430 -10.65 16.95 57.09
CA ASP A 430 -10.12 17.71 58.22
C ASP A 430 -8.87 17.08 58.84
N GLY A 431 -7.91 17.92 59.25
CA GLY A 431 -6.77 17.50 60.07
C GLY A 431 -5.56 16.92 59.31
N ILE A 432 -5.58 16.89 57.97
CA ILE A 432 -4.46 16.36 57.17
C ILE A 432 -3.13 17.01 57.48
N LYS A 433 -3.10 18.33 57.63
CA LYS A 433 -1.86 19.04 57.97
C LYS A 433 -1.26 18.54 59.28
N LYS A 434 -2.09 18.31 60.31
CA LYS A 434 -1.64 17.77 61.60
C LYS A 434 -1.10 16.34 61.46
N ILE A 435 -1.73 15.50 60.63
CA ILE A 435 -1.22 14.14 60.33
C ILE A 435 0.14 14.22 59.64
N ASN A 436 0.27 15.07 58.61
CA ASN A 436 1.52 15.24 57.88
C ASN A 436 2.65 15.75 58.78
N ASP A 437 2.36 16.76 59.60
CA ASP A 437 3.34 17.37 60.50
C ASP A 437 3.79 16.40 61.60
N ALA A 438 2.88 15.54 62.10
CA ALA A 438 3.18 14.61 63.20
C ALA A 438 3.74 13.25 62.73
N LEU A 439 3.28 12.74 61.58
CA LEU A 439 3.51 11.34 61.15
C LEU A 439 4.11 11.24 59.73
N GLY A 440 4.36 12.37 59.07
CA GLY A 440 4.92 12.45 57.72
C GLY A 440 3.90 12.25 56.61
N HIS A 441 4.29 12.68 55.39
CA HIS A 441 3.42 12.67 54.21
C HIS A 441 2.89 11.28 53.85
N ALA A 442 3.69 10.21 54.00
CA ALA A 442 3.24 8.84 53.73
C ALA A 442 2.02 8.44 54.58
N LYS A 443 1.91 8.97 55.80
CA LYS A 443 0.76 8.70 56.68
C LYS A 443 -0.46 9.54 56.28
N GLY A 444 -0.24 10.78 55.81
CA GLY A 444 -1.31 11.58 55.21
C GLY A 444 -1.87 10.96 53.93
N ASP A 445 -1.01 10.41 53.08
CA ASP A 445 -1.42 9.65 51.90
C ASP A 445 -2.25 8.42 52.29
N ALA A 446 -1.83 7.67 53.31
CA ALA A 446 -2.60 6.54 53.83
C ALA A 446 -3.98 6.96 54.38
N PHE A 447 -4.07 8.13 54.99
CA PHE A 447 -5.35 8.70 55.42
C PHE A 447 -6.24 9.04 54.22
N LEU A 448 -5.71 9.72 53.20
CA LEU A 448 -6.46 10.07 51.98
C LEU A 448 -6.99 8.84 51.25
N ILE A 449 -6.17 7.79 51.12
CA ILE A 449 -6.57 6.50 50.54
C ILE A 449 -7.73 5.88 51.35
N ASN A 450 -7.61 5.89 52.68
CA ASN A 450 -8.64 5.33 53.56
C ASN A 450 -9.94 6.15 53.53
N ALA A 451 -9.84 7.48 53.55
CA ALA A 451 -10.98 8.39 53.45
C ALA A 451 -11.72 8.20 52.12
N ALA A 452 -11.00 8.14 51.00
CA ALA A 452 -11.58 7.88 49.68
C ALA A 452 -12.27 6.51 49.63
N LYS A 453 -11.65 5.46 50.18
CA LYS A 453 -12.25 4.12 50.28
C LYS A 453 -13.56 4.13 51.09
N LEU A 454 -13.56 4.80 52.24
CA LEU A 454 -14.77 4.95 53.08
C LEU A 454 -15.85 5.76 52.36
N MET A 455 -15.48 6.85 51.67
CA MET A 455 -16.39 7.60 50.81
C MET A 455 -17.01 6.70 49.76
N THR A 456 -16.24 5.93 49.00
CA THR A 456 -16.80 5.01 48.00
C THR A 456 -17.73 3.97 48.64
N GLN A 457 -17.37 3.38 49.77
CA GLN A 457 -18.21 2.39 50.46
C GLN A 457 -19.54 2.96 50.96
N HIS A 458 -19.53 4.17 51.51
CA HIS A 458 -20.72 4.81 52.08
C HIS A 458 -21.59 5.52 51.04
N LEU A 459 -20.98 6.04 49.97
CA LEU A 459 -21.59 7.05 49.10
C LEU A 459 -21.86 6.54 47.66
N ALA A 460 -21.25 5.44 47.21
CA ALA A 460 -21.31 5.01 45.81
C ALA A 460 -22.72 4.65 45.29
N GLN A 461 -23.66 4.31 46.18
CA GLN A 461 -25.03 3.95 45.77
C GLN A 461 -25.82 5.14 45.22
N ASP A 462 -25.53 6.37 45.66
CA ASP A 462 -26.32 7.56 45.25
C ASP A 462 -25.56 8.46 44.27
N GLY A 463 -24.25 8.25 44.11
CA GLY A 463 -23.42 9.14 43.32
C GLY A 463 -21.98 8.70 43.19
N THR A 464 -21.20 9.50 42.48
CA THR A 464 -19.78 9.25 42.23
C THR A 464 -18.92 10.22 43.03
N VAL A 465 -17.85 9.72 43.63
CA VAL A 465 -16.89 10.51 44.41
C VAL A 465 -15.72 10.88 43.51
N PHE A 466 -15.28 12.13 43.63
CA PHE A 466 -14.17 12.71 42.89
C PHE A 466 -13.19 13.37 43.85
N ARG A 467 -11.90 13.32 43.57
CA ARG A 467 -10.88 14.13 44.24
C ARG A 467 -10.47 15.27 43.33
N THR A 468 -10.65 16.51 43.80
CA THR A 468 -10.40 17.72 42.99
C THR A 468 -9.21 18.54 43.47
N GLY A 469 -8.75 18.31 44.69
CA GLY A 469 -7.59 18.96 45.30
C GLY A 469 -6.79 17.99 46.18
N GLY A 470 -5.90 18.54 47.02
CA GLY A 470 -5.08 17.73 47.93
C GLY A 470 -5.93 16.92 48.91
N ASP A 471 -6.81 17.61 49.64
CA ASP A 471 -7.71 17.09 50.66
C ASP A 471 -9.20 17.27 50.30
N GLU A 472 -9.48 17.79 49.12
CA GLU A 472 -10.81 18.13 48.62
C GLU A 472 -11.40 17.02 47.74
N PHE A 473 -12.61 16.64 48.08
CA PHE A 473 -13.44 15.68 47.37
C PHE A 473 -14.80 16.29 47.00
N ILE A 474 -15.37 15.81 45.92
CA ILE A 474 -16.72 16.16 45.48
C ILE A 474 -17.51 14.88 45.32
N TRP A 475 -18.72 14.84 45.87
CA TRP A 475 -19.67 13.77 45.63
C TRP A 475 -20.83 14.30 44.80
N LEU A 476 -21.00 13.73 43.60
CA LEU A 476 -22.02 14.11 42.64
C LEU A 476 -23.11 13.05 42.60
N CYS A 477 -24.31 13.41 43.04
CA CYS A 477 -25.49 12.54 43.04
C CYS A 477 -26.44 12.89 41.91
N LYS A 478 -26.77 11.92 41.06
CA LYS A 478 -27.72 12.09 39.95
C LYS A 478 -29.14 11.86 40.45
N VAL A 479 -30.05 12.79 40.14
CA VAL A 479 -31.43 12.75 40.62
C VAL A 479 -32.39 12.60 39.45
N LYS A 480 -33.11 11.47 39.40
CA LYS A 480 -34.05 11.17 38.31
C LYS A 480 -35.29 12.08 38.33
N ASN A 481 -35.76 12.46 39.51
CA ASN A 481 -36.96 13.29 39.68
C ASN A 481 -36.68 14.45 40.64
N LYS A 482 -36.90 15.69 40.16
CA LYS A 482 -36.72 16.92 40.95
C LYS A 482 -37.53 16.93 42.25
N SER A 483 -38.71 16.30 42.29
CA SER A 483 -39.53 16.26 43.50
C SER A 483 -38.88 15.53 44.68
N HIS A 484 -37.89 14.68 44.43
CA HIS A 484 -37.19 13.91 45.46
C HIS A 484 -35.98 14.66 46.07
N LEU A 485 -35.63 15.84 45.55
CA LEU A 485 -34.44 16.60 46.01
C LEU A 485 -34.43 16.87 47.53
N PRO A 486 -35.52 17.33 48.18
CA PRO A 486 -35.50 17.63 49.62
C PRO A 486 -35.32 16.37 50.49
N GLN A 487 -36.01 15.28 50.14
CA GLN A 487 -35.89 14.02 50.86
C GLN A 487 -34.49 13.43 50.69
N LEU A 488 -33.97 13.44 49.46
CA LEU A 488 -32.64 12.94 49.16
C LEU A 488 -31.57 13.73 49.92
N LYS A 489 -31.61 15.07 49.94
CA LYS A 489 -30.69 15.90 50.74
C LYS A 489 -30.60 15.45 52.20
N THR A 490 -31.74 15.14 52.81
CA THR A 490 -31.81 14.69 54.20
C THR A 490 -31.10 13.34 54.37
N THR A 491 -31.37 12.39 53.48
CA THR A 491 -30.70 11.07 53.46
C THR A 491 -29.19 11.19 53.22
N LEU A 492 -28.75 12.02 52.27
CA LEU A 492 -27.34 12.23 51.98
C LEU A 492 -26.62 12.87 53.19
N THR A 493 -27.27 13.80 53.89
CA THR A 493 -26.73 14.41 55.11
C THR A 493 -26.51 13.36 56.22
N GLN A 494 -27.45 12.43 56.40
CA GLN A 494 -27.30 11.34 57.36
C GLN A 494 -26.13 10.41 56.99
N LYS A 495 -25.96 10.10 55.70
CA LYS A 495 -24.81 9.31 55.21
C LYS A 495 -23.47 10.02 55.46
N LEU A 496 -23.38 11.32 55.20
CA LEU A 496 -22.17 12.12 55.46
C LEU A 496 -21.85 12.20 56.96
N THR A 497 -22.88 12.34 57.80
CA THR A 497 -22.70 12.32 59.26
C THR A 497 -22.19 10.96 59.75
N ALA A 498 -22.70 9.86 59.19
CA ALA A 498 -22.21 8.52 59.50
C ALA A 498 -20.77 8.32 59.03
N LEU A 499 -20.45 8.74 57.80
CA LEU A 499 -19.10 8.70 57.24
C LEU A 499 -18.11 9.49 58.11
N HIS A 500 -18.47 10.70 58.55
CA HIS A 500 -17.65 11.51 59.45
C HIS A 500 -17.30 10.75 60.75
N ARG A 501 -18.27 10.09 61.37
CA ARG A 501 -18.04 9.26 62.57
C ARG A 501 -17.15 8.06 62.29
N THR A 502 -17.35 7.37 61.17
CA THR A 502 -16.50 6.23 60.77
C THR A 502 -15.04 6.66 60.56
N ILE A 503 -14.82 7.83 59.92
CA ILE A 503 -13.49 8.39 59.74
C ILE A 503 -12.86 8.73 61.11
N GLN A 504 -13.60 9.39 62.01
CA GLN A 504 -13.12 9.70 63.37
C GLN A 504 -12.75 8.45 64.19
N GLN A 505 -13.48 7.35 64.04
CA GLN A 505 -13.16 6.09 64.73
C GLN A 505 -11.81 5.51 64.30
N GLN A 506 -11.45 5.64 63.02
CA GLN A 506 -10.17 5.16 62.49
C GLN A 506 -9.05 6.20 62.64
N TRP A 507 -9.42 7.49 62.65
CA TRP A 507 -8.51 8.64 62.69
C TRP A 507 -9.04 9.68 63.69
N PRO A 508 -8.76 9.52 65.01
CA PRO A 508 -9.40 10.30 66.08
C PRO A 508 -9.21 11.82 66.02
N GLN A 509 -8.15 12.29 65.33
CA GLN A 509 -7.87 13.72 65.15
C GLN A 509 -8.29 14.27 63.79
N SER A 510 -9.04 13.49 63.01
CA SER A 510 -9.47 13.81 61.65
C SER A 510 -10.97 13.64 61.48
N GLY A 511 -11.48 14.11 60.35
CA GLY A 511 -12.89 14.01 60.02
C GLY A 511 -13.13 14.52 58.61
N ILE A 512 -14.39 14.85 58.31
CA ILE A 512 -14.75 15.56 57.09
C ILE A 512 -15.64 16.75 57.41
N SER A 513 -15.39 17.85 56.71
CA SER A 513 -16.30 18.98 56.61
C SER A 513 -16.94 18.96 55.24
N TYR A 514 -18.23 19.28 55.14
CA TYR A 514 -18.95 19.18 53.88
C TYR A 514 -20.01 20.26 53.72
N GLY A 515 -20.37 20.53 52.46
CA GLY A 515 -21.43 21.44 52.08
C GLY A 515 -22.22 20.87 50.91
N ILE A 516 -23.54 20.96 50.98
CA ILE A 516 -24.46 20.35 50.01
C ILE A 516 -25.14 21.47 49.23
N ALA A 517 -25.19 21.38 47.91
CA ALA A 517 -25.98 22.24 47.02
C ALA A 517 -26.69 21.40 45.96
N SER A 518 -27.90 21.79 45.55
CA SER A 518 -28.66 21.08 44.51
C SER A 518 -29.02 21.98 43.34
N SER A 519 -29.29 21.34 42.20
CA SER A 519 -29.58 22.00 40.92
C SER A 519 -30.80 22.94 40.90
N ASP A 520 -31.66 22.90 41.92
CA ASP A 520 -32.79 23.84 42.10
C ASP A 520 -32.41 25.10 42.89
N GLU A 521 -31.24 25.12 43.52
CA GLU A 521 -30.69 26.28 44.23
C GLU A 521 -29.81 27.16 43.34
N CYS A 522 -29.46 26.69 42.14
CA CYS A 522 -28.48 27.35 41.26
C CYS A 522 -28.91 27.27 39.79
N GLN A 523 -28.43 28.23 38.99
CA GLN A 523 -28.67 28.28 37.55
C GLN A 523 -27.62 27.51 36.75
N SER A 524 -26.47 27.18 37.35
CA SER A 524 -25.39 26.44 36.71
C SER A 524 -24.65 25.51 37.68
N HIS A 525 -23.93 24.51 37.15
CA HIS A 525 -23.10 23.63 37.98
C HIS A 525 -21.99 24.40 38.70
N THR A 526 -21.43 25.45 38.08
CA THR A 526 -20.39 26.31 38.67
C THR A 526 -20.91 27.04 39.91
N GLU A 527 -22.13 27.56 39.83
CA GLU A 527 -22.79 28.22 40.95
C GLU A 527 -23.08 27.22 42.08
N CYS A 528 -23.54 26.01 41.75
CA CYS A 528 -23.74 24.95 42.74
C CYS A 528 -22.44 24.46 43.40
N LEU A 529 -21.34 24.35 42.64
CA LEU A 529 -20.02 24.07 43.21
C LEU A 529 -19.60 25.16 44.20
N THR A 530 -19.78 26.43 43.82
CA THR A 530 -19.44 27.58 44.67
C THR A 530 -20.30 27.61 45.94
N LEU A 531 -21.60 27.35 45.82
CA LEU A 531 -22.51 27.30 46.97
C LEU A 531 -22.19 26.13 47.91
N ALA A 532 -21.84 24.96 47.36
CA ALA A 532 -21.43 23.81 48.15
C ALA A 532 -20.11 24.06 48.90
N ASP A 533 -19.13 24.69 48.25
CA ASP A 533 -17.85 25.08 48.85
C ASP A 533 -18.04 26.09 49.99
N GLN A 534 -18.84 27.15 49.78
CA GLN A 534 -19.17 28.11 50.84
C GLN A 534 -19.81 27.44 52.07
N ARG A 535 -20.74 26.50 51.85
CA ARG A 535 -21.39 25.74 52.93
C ARG A 535 -20.41 24.82 53.66
N MET A 536 -19.49 24.20 52.93
CA MET A 536 -18.41 23.38 53.51
C MET A 536 -17.50 24.23 54.40
N TYR A 537 -17.07 25.40 53.90
CA TYR A 537 -16.19 26.31 54.64
C TYR A 537 -16.82 26.80 55.95
N ASN A 538 -18.13 27.09 55.94
CA ASN A 538 -18.87 27.46 57.14
C ASN A 538 -18.86 26.34 58.19
N LEU A 539 -19.06 25.09 57.77
CA LEU A 539 -19.00 23.93 58.67
C LEU A 539 -17.59 23.72 59.22
N LYS A 540 -16.57 23.80 58.35
CA LYS A 540 -15.15 23.66 58.73
C LYS A 540 -14.73 24.72 59.76
N SER A 541 -15.20 25.95 59.60
CA SER A 541 -14.95 27.04 60.54
C SER A 541 -15.62 26.79 61.90
N ALA A 542 -16.85 26.26 61.91
CA ALA A 542 -17.55 25.89 63.14
C ALA A 542 -16.87 24.71 63.88
N HIS A 543 -16.31 23.75 63.15
CA HIS A 543 -15.51 22.67 63.75
C HIS A 543 -14.23 23.20 64.40
N LYS A 544 -13.52 24.13 63.75
CA LYS A 544 -12.32 24.76 64.33
C LYS A 544 -12.62 25.50 65.63
N LEU A 545 -13.70 26.26 65.69
CA LEU A 545 -14.12 26.99 66.89
C LEU A 545 -14.50 26.09 68.07
N LYS A 546 -14.94 24.85 67.81
CA LYS A 546 -15.24 23.86 68.87
C LYS A 546 -14.00 23.10 69.35
N ALA A 547 -12.93 23.10 68.57
CA ALA A 547 -11.69 22.38 68.85
C ALA A 547 -10.58 23.27 69.43
N SER A 548 -10.71 24.60 69.29
CA SER A 548 -9.98 25.63 70.04
C SER A 548 -10.61 25.84 71.40
#